data_AF-A0A1S6XNS4-F1
#
_entry.id   AF-A0A1S6XNS4-F1
#
_cell.length_a   1.000
_cell.length_b   1.000
_cell.length_c   1.000
_cell.angle_alpha   90.00
_cell.angle_beta   90.00
_cell.angle_gamma   90.00
#
_symmetry.space_group_name_H-M   'P 1'
#
loop_
_entity.id
_entity.type
_entity.pdbx_description
1 polymer ?
#
loop_
_entity_poly.entity_id
_entity_poly.type
_entity_poly.pdbx_seq_one_letter_code
_entity_poly.pdbx_strand_id
1 'polypeptide(L)'
;MVMRCVLKHHVCLCVLSTAVLAGLALITAQTKVYAKSLNCNGIANDRASGEPGDPSGDSKTGKIECDGDGRYEKKYGRVSIGGQYQRVMGGIGGSSGELNGDRDIDMGADPSNAPAVKVYNKADITIVGKLKITDKNSKSTGPAIQVESGGVLTLAGNVDIQNVNKGILADGKGSSVTVLKGSIGVRGDYVIGVKNGGTVTLIDGVKVNGGEIVVGQGGGTVTLVGTSFSNVKTGIVFMGDKGTANVSGGAGGATINLASGNSTGVIMQGTGGANATVMNMTIQGGGVRVWGLR
;
A
#
# COMPACT_ATOMS: atom_id res chain seq x y z
N MET A 1 35.52 -8.19 -42.36
CA MET A 1 34.13 -7.66 -42.39
C MET A 1 33.28 -8.68 -41.64
N VAL A 2 33.01 -8.55 -40.35
CA VAL A 2 32.23 -7.52 -39.61
C VAL A 2 30.75 -7.54 -40.02
N MET A 3 29.92 -8.10 -39.11
CA MET A 3 28.53 -7.70 -38.75
C MET A 3 27.40 -8.00 -39.76
N ARG A 4 26.17 -8.40 -39.41
CA ARG A 4 25.38 -8.51 -38.15
C ARG A 4 24.14 -9.38 -38.45
N CYS A 5 23.89 -10.42 -37.65
CA CYS A 5 22.56 -11.05 -37.53
C CYS A 5 21.96 -10.66 -36.18
N VAL A 6 21.42 -9.44 -36.07
CA VAL A 6 20.73 -8.97 -34.85
C VAL A 6 19.50 -8.17 -35.26
N LEU A 7 18.46 -8.83 -35.75
CA LEU A 7 17.20 -8.14 -36.07
C LEU A 7 15.93 -8.99 -35.80
N LYS A 8 15.96 -9.85 -34.77
CA LYS A 8 14.75 -10.56 -34.31
C LYS A 8 14.34 -10.33 -32.85
N HIS A 9 15.15 -9.61 -32.06
CA HIS A 9 14.82 -9.29 -30.65
C HIS A 9 14.29 -7.87 -30.40
N HIS A 10 14.30 -6.97 -31.39
CA HIS A 10 13.87 -5.58 -31.16
C HIS A 10 12.37 -5.32 -31.34
N VAL A 11 11.64 -6.18 -32.05
CA VAL A 11 10.23 -5.90 -32.38
C VAL A 11 9.29 -6.26 -31.22
N CYS A 12 9.64 -7.26 -30.39
CA CYS A 12 8.76 -7.67 -29.28
C CYS A 12 8.86 -6.74 -28.06
N LEU A 13 10.00 -6.04 -27.88
CA LEU A 13 10.19 -5.12 -26.75
C LEU A 13 9.35 -3.83 -26.92
N CYS A 14 9.17 -3.34 -28.15
CA CYS A 14 8.36 -2.16 -28.43
C CYS A 14 6.86 -2.36 -28.16
N VAL A 15 6.32 -3.55 -28.49
CA VAL A 15 4.89 -3.84 -28.30
C VAL A 15 4.54 -3.98 -26.81
N LEU A 16 5.45 -4.55 -26.01
CA LEU A 16 5.33 -4.59 -24.55
C LEU A 16 5.42 -3.19 -23.93
N SER A 17 6.31 -2.32 -24.42
CA SER A 17 6.41 -0.94 -23.93
C SER A 17 5.18 -0.09 -24.23
N THR A 18 4.55 -0.23 -25.40
CA THR A 18 3.33 0.53 -25.73
C THR A 18 2.11 0.08 -24.95
N ALA A 19 1.98 -1.21 -24.63
CA ALA A 19 0.89 -1.71 -23.78
C ALA A 19 1.03 -1.22 -22.33
N VAL A 20 2.26 -1.14 -21.81
CA VAL A 20 2.51 -0.60 -20.47
C VAL A 20 2.34 0.92 -20.45
N LEU A 21 2.74 1.66 -21.50
CA LEU A 21 2.46 3.09 -21.61
C LEU A 21 0.96 3.40 -21.73
N ALA A 22 0.20 2.57 -22.45
CA ALA A 22 -1.27 2.70 -22.51
C ALA A 22 -1.93 2.35 -21.17
N GLY A 23 -1.37 1.40 -20.40
CA GLY A 23 -1.77 1.16 -19.01
C GLY A 23 -1.45 2.34 -18.08
N LEU A 24 -0.28 2.97 -18.25
CA LEU A 24 0.14 4.15 -17.48
C LEU A 24 -0.67 5.40 -17.85
N ALA A 25 -1.08 5.53 -19.11
CA ALA A 25 -2.01 6.55 -19.59
C ALA A 25 -3.44 6.26 -19.11
N LEU A 26 -3.89 5.01 -19.02
CA LEU A 26 -5.20 4.68 -18.44
C LEU A 26 -5.25 4.95 -16.93
N ILE A 27 -4.16 4.76 -16.19
CA ILE A 27 -4.09 5.10 -14.75
C ILE A 27 -4.13 6.62 -14.55
N THR A 28 -3.64 7.41 -15.50
CA THR A 28 -3.70 8.89 -15.45
C THR A 28 -4.93 9.50 -16.15
N ALA A 29 -5.64 8.75 -17.00
CA ALA A 29 -6.77 9.24 -17.79
C ALA A 29 -8.14 8.59 -17.49
N GLN A 30 -8.22 7.57 -16.62
CA GLN A 30 -9.51 7.05 -16.14
C GLN A 30 -9.80 7.52 -14.71
N THR A 31 -10.29 8.76 -14.60
CA THR A 31 -10.90 9.31 -13.39
C THR A 31 -12.29 8.73 -13.09
N LYS A 32 -12.71 7.60 -13.68
CA LYS A 32 -14.07 7.06 -13.48
C LYS A 32 -14.15 5.54 -13.65
N VAL A 33 -13.74 4.80 -12.63
CA VAL A 33 -14.41 3.55 -12.28
C VAL A 33 -14.93 3.72 -10.86
N TYR A 34 -16.19 4.16 -10.76
CA TYR A 34 -16.87 4.41 -9.49
C TYR A 34 -17.20 3.08 -8.81
N ALA A 35 -16.37 2.65 -7.87
CA ALA A 35 -16.86 1.87 -6.76
C ALA A 35 -17.34 2.85 -5.69
N LYS A 36 -18.65 2.85 -5.43
CA LYS A 36 -19.24 3.56 -4.30
C LYS A 36 -18.55 3.08 -3.03
N SER A 37 -17.67 3.88 -2.43
CA SER A 37 -17.34 3.72 -1.01
C SER A 37 -18.65 3.79 -0.23
N LEU A 38 -19.08 2.62 0.21
CA LEU A 38 -20.06 2.47 1.26
C LEU A 38 -19.23 2.49 2.55
N ASN A 39 -19.42 3.52 3.38
CA ASN A 39 -19.03 3.50 4.80
C ASN A 39 -17.52 3.61 5.11
N CYS A 40 -16.85 4.60 4.52
CA CYS A 40 -15.72 5.24 5.21
C CYS A 40 -16.24 6.12 6.32
N ASN A 41 -15.67 5.98 7.51
CA ASN A 41 -15.76 7.03 8.50
C ASN A 41 -14.34 7.47 8.86
N GLY A 42 -14.09 8.78 8.85
CA GLY A 42 -12.84 9.35 9.34
C GLY A 42 -12.76 9.22 10.87
N ILE A 43 -12.97 8.01 11.40
CA ILE A 43 -13.21 7.76 12.83
C ILE A 43 -11.93 8.01 13.60
N ALA A 44 -11.97 9.10 14.34
CA ALA A 44 -10.84 9.74 14.93
C ALA A 44 -10.90 9.82 16.45
N ASN A 45 -11.47 8.85 17.16
CA ASN A 45 -11.23 8.72 18.60
C ASN A 45 -11.78 7.41 19.15
N ASP A 46 -11.11 6.86 20.17
CA ASP A 46 -11.69 5.90 21.12
C ASP A 46 -12.96 6.43 21.82
N ARG A 47 -13.20 7.74 21.70
CA ARG A 47 -14.37 8.49 22.16
C ARG A 47 -15.36 8.94 21.06
N ALA A 48 -15.10 8.65 19.78
CA ALA A 48 -15.96 9.15 18.70
C ALA A 48 -17.28 8.39 18.67
N SER A 49 -18.38 9.05 19.01
CA SER A 49 -19.68 8.41 19.17
C SER A 49 -20.38 8.09 17.85
N GLY A 50 -19.86 8.54 16.70
CA GLY A 50 -20.48 8.38 15.39
C GLY A 50 -21.80 9.15 15.19
N GLU A 51 -22.21 9.98 16.15
CA GLU A 51 -23.45 10.76 16.09
C GLU A 51 -23.30 12.02 15.19
N PRO A 52 -24.29 12.31 14.31
CA PRO A 52 -24.32 13.57 13.57
C PRO A 52 -24.35 14.78 14.51
N GLY A 53 -23.34 15.65 14.39
CA GLY A 53 -23.19 16.83 15.24
C GLY A 53 -22.32 16.63 16.49
N ASP A 54 -21.75 15.44 16.68
CA ASP A 54 -20.72 15.22 17.71
C ASP A 54 -19.41 15.94 17.30
N PRO A 55 -18.87 16.84 18.14
CA PRO A 55 -17.56 17.47 17.95
C PRO A 55 -16.39 16.49 17.80
N SER A 56 -16.58 15.20 18.14
CA SER A 56 -15.62 14.11 17.96
C SER A 56 -15.68 13.41 16.58
N GLY A 57 -16.47 13.95 15.65
CA GLY A 57 -16.42 13.61 14.22
C GLY A 57 -15.07 13.91 13.55
N ASP A 58 -14.87 13.33 12.36
CA ASP A 58 -13.70 13.43 11.47
C ASP A 58 -12.64 14.48 11.87
N SER A 59 -11.49 14.01 12.37
CA SER A 59 -10.39 14.86 12.80
C SER A 59 -9.20 14.75 11.85
N LYS A 60 -8.48 15.87 11.71
CA LYS A 60 -7.18 15.89 11.03
C LYS A 60 -6.16 14.94 11.65
N THR A 61 -6.30 14.63 12.94
CA THR A 61 -5.37 13.75 13.67
C THR A 61 -5.91 12.35 13.90
N GLY A 62 -7.12 12.09 13.41
CA GLY A 62 -7.81 10.83 13.54
C GLY A 62 -7.26 9.71 12.69
N LYS A 63 -7.37 8.48 13.19
CA LYS A 63 -7.24 7.30 12.33
C LYS A 63 -8.34 7.29 11.27
N ILE A 64 -8.10 6.57 10.20
CA ILE A 64 -9.07 6.37 9.12
C ILE A 64 -9.46 4.91 9.11
N GLU A 65 -10.76 4.61 9.19
CA GLU A 65 -11.28 3.26 9.13
C GLU A 65 -12.45 3.18 8.14
N CYS A 66 -12.32 2.32 7.13
CA CYS A 66 -13.34 2.14 6.09
C CYS A 66 -13.77 0.67 5.98
N ASP A 67 -15.07 0.44 6.09
CA ASP A 67 -15.69 -0.89 6.11
C ASP A 67 -16.77 -1.01 5.03
N GLY A 68 -16.52 -1.79 3.98
CA GLY A 68 -17.46 -1.92 2.86
C GLY A 68 -18.71 -2.74 3.18
N ASP A 69 -18.75 -3.49 4.29
CA ASP A 69 -19.94 -4.26 4.73
C ASP A 69 -20.97 -3.40 5.47
N GLY A 70 -20.64 -2.14 5.76
CA GLY A 70 -21.56 -1.19 6.39
C GLY A 70 -21.95 -1.54 7.81
N ARG A 71 -21.02 -2.04 8.65
CA ARG A 71 -21.30 -2.22 10.09
C ARG A 71 -21.79 -0.92 10.75
N TYR A 72 -21.34 0.23 10.26
CA TYR A 72 -21.81 1.54 10.75
C TYR A 72 -23.25 1.88 10.32
N GLU A 73 -23.79 1.26 9.27
CA GLU A 73 -25.20 1.43 8.87
C GLU A 73 -26.18 0.78 9.86
N LYS A 74 -25.74 -0.24 10.61
CA LYS A 74 -26.61 -0.97 11.55
C LYS A 74 -26.78 -0.28 12.90
N LYS A 75 -25.86 0.60 13.30
CA LYS A 75 -25.89 1.29 14.59
C LYS A 75 -26.53 2.69 14.51
N TYR A 76 -26.47 3.36 13.35
CA TYR A 76 -26.98 4.74 13.15
C TYR A 76 -28.16 4.82 12.17
N GLY A 77 -29.15 3.94 12.33
CA GLY A 77 -30.50 4.15 11.81
C GLY A 77 -30.65 4.10 10.28
N ARG A 78 -31.48 3.16 9.81
CA ARG A 78 -32.25 3.38 8.58
C ARG A 78 -33.15 4.60 8.80
N VAL A 79 -32.72 5.80 8.42
CA VAL A 79 -33.63 6.94 8.34
C VAL A 79 -34.21 6.96 6.93
N SER A 80 -35.43 6.43 6.80
CA SER A 80 -36.25 6.66 5.61
C SER A 80 -36.82 8.08 5.70
N ILE A 81 -36.30 9.01 4.91
CA ILE A 81 -37.00 10.27 4.62
C ILE A 81 -37.64 10.10 3.23
N GLY A 82 -38.96 9.95 3.18
CA GLY A 82 -39.72 9.94 1.92
C GLY A 82 -39.54 8.70 1.02
N GLY A 83 -39.09 7.56 1.54
CA GLY A 83 -38.93 6.33 0.75
C GLY A 83 -37.65 6.25 -0.09
N GLN A 84 -36.72 7.20 0.07
CA GLN A 84 -35.37 7.13 -0.48
C GLN A 84 -34.36 6.88 0.65
N TYR A 85 -33.56 5.82 0.48
CA TYR A 85 -32.50 5.43 1.41
C TYR A 85 -31.31 6.40 1.29
N GLN A 86 -31.08 7.24 2.31
CA GLN A 86 -29.94 8.16 2.33
C GLN A 86 -28.84 7.61 3.27
N ARG A 87 -27.69 7.29 2.68
CA ARG A 87 -26.51 6.72 3.37
C ARG A 87 -25.91 7.75 4.30
N VAL A 88 -25.58 7.34 5.52
CA VAL A 88 -24.95 8.21 6.52
C VAL A 88 -23.53 8.55 6.02
N MET A 89 -23.38 9.75 5.45
CA MET A 89 -22.09 10.31 5.03
C MET A 89 -21.33 10.76 6.29
N GLY A 90 -20.70 9.82 6.99
CA GLY A 90 -19.85 10.11 8.14
C GLY A 90 -18.43 10.48 7.71
N GLY A 91 -18.17 11.75 7.37
CA GLY A 91 -16.83 12.27 7.10
C GLY A 91 -16.84 13.46 6.14
N ILE A 92 -15.75 14.26 6.12
CA ILE A 92 -15.49 15.33 5.14
C ILE A 92 -15.10 14.67 3.79
N GLY A 93 -15.95 13.76 3.32
CA GLY A 93 -15.74 12.97 2.12
C GLY A 93 -16.68 13.41 1.01
N GLY A 94 -16.17 13.40 -0.23
CA GLY A 94 -16.99 13.69 -1.40
C GLY A 94 -18.06 12.62 -1.61
N SER A 95 -19.12 12.95 -2.34
CA SER A 95 -20.22 12.04 -2.70
C SER A 95 -19.78 10.80 -3.52
N SER A 96 -18.50 10.72 -3.90
CA SER A 96 -17.86 9.67 -4.69
C SER A 96 -17.04 8.66 -3.89
N GLY A 97 -16.91 8.78 -2.56
CA GLY A 97 -16.07 7.88 -1.77
C GLY A 97 -14.62 8.32 -1.58
N GLU A 98 -14.38 9.61 -1.80
CA GLU A 98 -13.10 10.27 -1.56
C GLU A 98 -13.04 10.83 -0.15
N LEU A 99 -11.91 10.67 0.54
CA LEU A 99 -11.60 11.40 1.76
C LEU A 99 -10.72 12.60 1.41
N ASN A 100 -11.22 13.81 1.68
CA ASN A 100 -10.55 15.06 1.37
C ASN A 100 -10.06 15.77 2.64
N GLY A 101 -9.08 16.65 2.47
CA GLY A 101 -8.42 17.41 3.53
C GLY A 101 -7.16 16.75 4.07
N ASP A 102 -6.23 17.58 4.50
CA ASP A 102 -4.95 17.12 5.04
C ASP A 102 -5.11 16.45 6.40
N ARG A 103 -4.38 15.36 6.62
CA ARG A 103 -4.34 14.57 7.85
C ARG A 103 -2.90 14.46 8.39
N ASP A 104 -2.76 14.55 9.71
CA ASP A 104 -1.50 14.33 10.46
C ASP A 104 -1.79 13.38 11.64
N ILE A 105 -1.59 12.09 11.41
CA ILE A 105 -1.97 11.00 12.32
C ILE A 105 -0.74 10.52 13.07
N ASP A 106 -0.78 10.56 14.41
CA ASP A 106 0.25 9.94 15.25
C ASP A 106 -0.26 8.59 15.78
N MET A 107 0.20 7.50 15.15
CA MET A 107 -0.17 6.15 15.58
C MET A 107 0.48 5.74 16.91
N GLY A 108 1.49 6.47 17.37
CA GLY A 108 2.16 6.24 18.66
C GLY A 108 1.41 6.83 19.86
N ALA A 109 0.36 7.61 19.63
CA ALA A 109 -0.51 8.13 20.68
C ALA A 109 -1.53 7.08 21.18
N ASP A 110 -1.76 6.03 20.40
CA ASP A 110 -2.76 5.00 20.70
C ASP A 110 -2.09 3.67 21.11
N PRO A 111 -2.37 3.12 22.30
CA PRO A 111 -1.77 1.88 22.79
C PRO A 111 -2.24 0.62 22.04
N SER A 112 -3.28 0.69 21.20
CA SER A 112 -3.89 -0.48 20.55
C SER A 112 -3.07 -1.11 19.42
N ASN A 113 -1.93 -0.52 19.04
CA ASN A 113 -1.16 -0.88 17.83
C ASN A 113 -2.00 -0.85 16.52
N ALA A 114 -3.19 -0.25 16.55
CA ALA A 114 -4.05 -0.17 15.38
C ALA A 114 -3.41 0.73 14.31
N PRO A 115 -3.60 0.40 13.02
CA PRO A 115 -3.04 1.17 11.91
C PRO A 115 -3.60 2.59 11.88
N ALA A 116 -2.86 3.52 11.27
CA ALA A 116 -3.36 4.88 11.02
C ALA A 116 -4.47 4.88 9.95
N VAL A 117 -4.37 3.99 8.97
CA VAL A 117 -5.39 3.77 7.94
C VAL A 117 -5.73 2.28 7.87
N LYS A 118 -7.01 1.95 8.04
CA LYS A 118 -7.56 0.61 7.88
C LYS A 118 -8.66 0.59 6.81
N VAL A 119 -8.53 -0.25 5.80
CA VAL A 119 -9.56 -0.44 4.77
C VAL A 119 -9.87 -1.92 4.65
N TYR A 120 -11.14 -2.28 4.77
CA TYR A 120 -11.53 -3.69 4.77
C TYR A 120 -12.93 -3.94 4.23
N ASN A 121 -13.28 -5.22 4.10
CA ASN A 121 -14.57 -5.70 3.61
C ASN A 121 -14.97 -5.09 2.27
N LYS A 122 -14.05 -5.09 1.30
CA LYS A 122 -14.29 -4.54 -0.05
C LYS A 122 -14.63 -3.05 -0.09
N ALA A 123 -14.31 -2.28 0.96
CA ALA A 123 -14.28 -0.83 0.86
C ALA A 123 -13.30 -0.41 -0.24
N ASP A 124 -13.70 0.53 -1.10
CA ASP A 124 -12.87 1.07 -2.19
C ASP A 124 -12.78 2.59 -2.08
N ILE A 125 -11.61 3.08 -1.68
CA ILE A 125 -11.42 4.42 -1.12
C ILE A 125 -10.25 5.12 -1.78
N THR A 126 -10.43 6.41 -2.07
CA THR A 126 -9.34 7.29 -2.49
C THR A 126 -9.11 8.40 -1.46
N ILE A 127 -7.85 8.57 -1.03
CA ILE A 127 -7.43 9.71 -0.20
C ILE A 127 -6.72 10.71 -1.11
N VAL A 128 -7.30 11.88 -1.27
CA VAL A 128 -6.80 12.94 -2.18
C VAL A 128 -6.00 14.02 -1.45
N GLY A 129 -6.27 14.24 -0.16
CA GLY A 129 -5.54 15.18 0.69
C GLY A 129 -4.14 14.70 1.06
N LYS A 130 -3.31 15.59 1.65
CA LYS A 130 -2.02 15.18 2.20
C LYS A 130 -2.26 14.23 3.37
N LEU A 131 -1.54 13.12 3.39
CA LEU A 131 -1.59 12.15 4.49
C LEU A 131 -0.22 12.04 5.13
N LYS A 132 -0.09 12.56 6.35
CA LYS A 132 1.09 12.38 7.18
C LYS A 132 0.80 11.39 8.29
N ILE A 133 1.69 10.40 8.45
CA ILE A 133 1.58 9.38 9.49
C ILE A 133 2.92 9.32 10.24
N THR A 134 2.87 9.40 11.56
CA THR A 134 4.05 9.32 12.42
C THR A 134 3.84 8.32 13.54
N ASP A 135 4.91 7.73 14.07
CA ASP A 135 4.93 7.04 15.36
C ASP A 135 5.95 7.74 16.26
N LYS A 136 5.54 8.88 16.85
CA LYS A 136 6.48 9.76 17.57
C LYS A 136 7.10 9.09 18.79
N ASN A 137 6.31 8.24 19.45
CA ASN A 137 6.74 7.52 20.64
C ASN A 137 7.49 6.22 20.31
N SER A 138 7.56 5.82 19.03
CA SER A 138 8.16 4.55 18.61
C SER A 138 7.57 3.33 19.33
N LYS A 139 6.30 3.41 19.74
CA LYS A 139 5.62 2.37 20.52
C LYS A 139 4.79 1.45 19.66
N SER A 140 4.33 1.94 18.51
CA SER A 140 3.45 1.14 17.66
C SER A 140 4.23 0.04 16.97
N THR A 141 3.66 -1.16 16.98
CA THR A 141 4.22 -2.35 16.33
C THR A 141 3.46 -2.73 15.07
N GLY A 142 2.27 -2.17 14.88
CA GLY A 142 1.40 -2.39 13.72
C GLY A 142 1.84 -1.64 12.46
N PRO A 143 1.25 -1.97 11.31
CA PRO A 143 1.47 -1.23 10.07
C PRO A 143 0.85 0.17 10.12
N ALA A 144 1.46 1.14 9.47
CA ALA A 144 0.87 2.47 9.28
C ALA A 144 -0.42 2.37 8.46
N ILE A 145 -0.43 1.52 7.43
CA ILE A 145 -1.57 1.29 6.54
C ILE A 145 -1.85 -0.20 6.46
N GLN A 146 -3.10 -0.59 6.68
CA GLN A 146 -3.55 -1.97 6.56
C GLN A 146 -4.77 -2.05 5.65
N VAL A 147 -4.70 -2.91 4.64
CA VAL A 147 -5.82 -3.19 3.74
C VAL A 147 -6.05 -4.68 3.67
N GLU A 148 -7.28 -5.10 3.98
CA GLU A 148 -7.64 -6.52 4.10
C GLU A 148 -9.02 -6.84 3.53
N SER A 149 -9.37 -8.13 3.46
CA SER A 149 -10.72 -8.60 3.07
C SER A 149 -11.25 -7.98 1.77
N GLY A 150 -10.38 -7.83 0.76
CA GLY A 150 -10.75 -7.29 -0.55
C GLY A 150 -10.84 -5.77 -0.61
N GLY A 151 -10.42 -5.05 0.44
CA GLY A 151 -10.39 -3.59 0.45
C GLY A 151 -9.43 -3.00 -0.60
N VAL A 152 -9.72 -1.81 -1.08
CA VAL A 152 -8.93 -1.11 -2.09
C VAL A 152 -8.66 0.30 -1.59
N LEU A 153 -7.39 0.68 -1.55
CA LEU A 153 -6.95 2.01 -1.13
C LEU A 153 -6.06 2.64 -2.18
N THR A 154 -6.47 3.82 -2.65
CA THR A 154 -5.64 4.69 -3.49
C THR A 154 -5.25 5.95 -2.72
N LEU A 155 -3.96 6.18 -2.56
CA LEU A 155 -3.41 7.41 -2.00
C LEU A 155 -2.99 8.33 -3.15
N ALA A 156 -3.91 9.18 -3.57
CA ALA A 156 -3.72 10.13 -4.67
C ALA A 156 -3.05 11.44 -4.22
N GLY A 157 -3.21 11.79 -2.94
CA GLY A 157 -2.51 12.90 -2.31
C GLY A 157 -1.02 12.64 -2.06
N ASN A 158 -0.35 13.62 -1.45
CA ASN A 158 1.05 13.43 -1.04
C ASN A 158 1.13 12.68 0.29
N VAL A 159 1.85 11.56 0.30
CA VAL A 159 2.00 10.70 1.48
C VAL A 159 3.33 10.99 2.19
N ASP A 160 3.30 11.08 3.51
CA ASP A 160 4.49 11.30 4.34
C ASP A 160 4.42 10.41 5.59
N ILE A 161 4.94 9.18 5.46
CA ILE A 161 5.00 8.21 6.55
C ILE A 161 6.39 8.26 7.16
N GLN A 162 6.48 8.47 8.48
CA GLN A 162 7.77 8.68 9.17
C GLN A 162 7.89 7.85 10.45
N ASN A 163 9.05 7.22 10.60
CA ASN A 163 9.47 6.54 11.83
C ASN A 163 8.51 5.43 12.32
N VAL A 164 7.76 4.81 11.40
CA VAL A 164 6.81 3.74 11.74
C VAL A 164 7.53 2.39 11.84
N ASN A 165 6.98 1.45 12.61
CA ASN A 165 7.54 0.10 12.72
C ASN A 165 7.31 -0.73 11.45
N LYS A 166 6.12 -0.60 10.86
CA LYS A 166 5.72 -1.26 9.62
C LYS A 166 5.04 -0.24 8.71
N GLY A 167 5.35 -0.26 7.42
CA GLY A 167 4.78 0.66 6.44
C GLY A 167 3.37 0.24 6.02
N ILE A 168 3.28 -0.49 4.91
CA ILE A 168 2.02 -0.89 4.28
C ILE A 168 1.83 -2.40 4.40
N LEU A 169 0.65 -2.85 4.78
CA LEU A 169 0.23 -4.25 4.74
C LEU A 169 -0.99 -4.43 3.84
N ALA A 170 -0.88 -5.26 2.81
CA ALA A 170 -2.03 -5.75 2.05
C ALA A 170 -2.22 -7.26 2.29
N ASP A 171 -3.35 -7.64 2.86
CA ASP A 171 -3.66 -9.01 3.28
C ASP A 171 -4.92 -9.53 2.59
N GLY A 172 -4.76 -10.57 1.78
CA GLY A 172 -5.89 -11.27 1.16
C GLY A 172 -6.13 -10.88 -0.28
N LYS A 173 -6.78 -11.79 -1.02
CA LYS A 173 -7.09 -11.62 -2.43
C LYS A 173 -8.03 -10.43 -2.64
N GLY A 174 -7.67 -9.57 -3.59
CA GLY A 174 -8.40 -8.33 -3.88
C GLY A 174 -8.02 -7.16 -2.98
N SER A 175 -7.30 -7.41 -1.88
CA SER A 175 -6.80 -6.34 -1.02
C SER A 175 -5.66 -5.61 -1.72
N SER A 176 -5.80 -4.29 -1.94
CA SER A 176 -4.80 -3.53 -2.69
C SER A 176 -4.54 -2.13 -2.16
N VAL A 177 -3.27 -1.72 -2.25
CA VAL A 177 -2.83 -0.35 -1.94
C VAL A 177 -2.05 0.22 -3.11
N THR A 178 -2.43 1.41 -3.55
CA THR A 178 -1.69 2.18 -4.56
C THR A 178 -1.26 3.52 -3.99
N VAL A 179 0.03 3.83 -4.06
CA VAL A 179 0.59 5.12 -3.59
C VAL A 179 1.14 5.91 -4.75
N LEU A 180 0.56 7.09 -5.00
CA LEU A 180 0.90 7.88 -6.18
C LEU A 180 2.18 8.70 -6.04
N LYS A 181 2.49 9.18 -4.84
CA LYS A 181 3.68 10.00 -4.56
C LYS A 181 3.90 10.15 -3.05
N GLY A 182 5.14 10.39 -2.66
CA GLY A 182 5.45 10.73 -1.28
C GLY A 182 6.70 10.05 -0.73
N SER A 183 6.79 9.97 0.59
CA SER A 183 7.87 9.31 1.31
C SER A 183 7.35 8.32 2.34
N ILE A 184 8.05 7.18 2.44
CA ILE A 184 7.78 6.14 3.44
C ILE A 184 9.06 5.79 4.17
N GLY A 185 9.13 6.17 5.45
CA GLY A 185 10.25 5.91 6.34
C GLY A 185 9.88 4.90 7.43
N VAL A 186 10.57 3.76 7.44
CA VAL A 186 10.37 2.67 8.40
C VAL A 186 11.62 2.47 9.25
N ARG A 187 11.44 2.46 10.58
CA ARG A 187 12.52 2.19 11.55
C ARG A 187 12.65 0.72 11.92
N GLY A 188 11.59 -0.05 11.66
CA GLY A 188 11.40 -1.39 12.17
C GLY A 188 11.50 -2.47 11.10
N ASP A 189 10.40 -3.21 10.98
CA ASP A 189 10.26 -4.49 10.28
C ASP A 189 10.27 -4.31 8.75
N TYR A 190 9.10 -4.09 8.15
CA TYR A 190 8.97 -3.99 6.71
C TYR A 190 8.35 -2.66 6.28
N VAL A 191 8.72 -2.20 5.09
CA VAL A 191 8.04 -1.08 4.43
C VAL A 191 6.83 -1.54 3.62
N ILE A 192 6.93 -2.70 2.99
CA ILE A 192 5.83 -3.31 2.25
C ILE A 192 5.70 -4.75 2.71
N GLY A 193 4.51 -5.12 3.19
CA GLY A 193 4.12 -6.48 3.48
C GLY A 193 2.93 -6.86 2.62
N VAL A 194 3.03 -7.94 1.86
CA VAL A 194 1.90 -8.53 1.14
C VAL A 194 1.78 -10.00 1.50
N LYS A 195 0.56 -10.51 1.69
CA LYS A 195 0.31 -11.93 1.94
C LYS A 195 -1.09 -12.32 1.49
N ASN A 196 -1.35 -13.63 1.38
CA ASN A 196 -2.63 -14.19 0.96
C ASN A 196 -3.16 -13.62 -0.37
N GLY A 197 -2.26 -13.24 -1.28
CA GLY A 197 -2.62 -12.64 -2.58
C GLY A 197 -2.88 -11.14 -2.56
N GLY A 198 -2.51 -10.44 -1.48
CA GLY A 198 -2.55 -8.97 -1.41
C GLY A 198 -1.61 -8.30 -2.42
N THR A 199 -1.93 -7.04 -2.76
CA THR A 199 -1.19 -6.28 -3.77
C THR A 199 -0.79 -4.90 -3.28
N VAL A 200 0.46 -4.49 -3.50
CA VAL A 200 0.92 -3.12 -3.24
C VAL A 200 1.60 -2.57 -4.49
N THR A 201 1.21 -1.36 -4.88
CA THR A 201 1.83 -0.62 -5.98
C THR A 201 2.35 0.72 -5.48
N LEU A 202 3.65 0.97 -5.65
CA LEU A 202 4.25 2.29 -5.50
C LEU A 202 4.61 2.78 -6.90
N ILE A 203 4.24 4.03 -7.23
CA ILE A 203 4.59 4.60 -8.53
C ILE A 203 5.67 5.69 -8.42
N ASP A 204 5.98 6.29 -9.56
CA ASP A 204 7.13 7.17 -9.74
C ASP A 204 7.05 8.38 -8.80
N GLY A 205 8.17 8.68 -8.15
CA GLY A 205 8.25 9.73 -7.13
C GLY A 205 7.99 9.29 -5.68
N VAL A 206 7.70 8.00 -5.42
CA VAL A 206 7.73 7.48 -4.04
C VAL A 206 9.17 7.18 -3.61
N LYS A 207 9.59 7.78 -2.49
CA LYS A 207 10.90 7.55 -1.86
C LYS A 207 10.76 6.71 -0.60
N VAL A 208 11.59 5.69 -0.48
CA VAL A 208 11.55 4.78 0.67
C VAL A 208 12.86 4.83 1.45
N ASN A 209 12.76 4.87 2.78
CA ASN A 209 13.90 4.81 3.68
C ASN A 209 13.71 3.73 4.75
N GLY A 210 14.65 2.79 4.80
CA GLY A 210 14.60 1.64 5.70
C GLY A 210 13.55 0.60 5.31
N GLY A 211 13.39 -0.40 6.17
CA GLY A 211 12.48 -1.53 6.00
C GLY A 211 12.83 -2.44 4.82
N GLU A 212 12.29 -3.65 4.86
CA GLU A 212 12.35 -4.62 3.76
C GLU A 212 10.99 -4.76 3.04
N ILE A 213 11.00 -5.42 1.88
CA ILE A 213 9.78 -5.89 1.20
C ILE A 213 9.55 -7.35 1.61
N VAL A 214 8.41 -7.63 2.23
CA VAL A 214 8.02 -8.99 2.63
C VAL A 214 6.86 -9.46 1.77
N VAL A 215 7.05 -10.59 1.09
CA VAL A 215 5.95 -11.35 0.48
C VAL A 215 5.75 -12.62 1.29
N GLY A 216 4.68 -12.62 2.08
CA GLY A 216 4.36 -13.67 3.05
C GLY A 216 3.65 -14.89 2.45
N GLN A 217 3.18 -15.75 3.36
CA GLN A 217 2.41 -16.95 3.02
C GLN A 217 1.21 -16.65 2.12
N GLY A 218 0.90 -17.58 1.21
CA GLY A 218 -0.16 -17.39 0.22
C GLY A 218 0.23 -16.46 -0.94
N GLY A 219 1.46 -15.91 -0.91
CA GLY A 219 1.98 -15.06 -1.97
C GLY A 219 1.38 -13.66 -1.97
N GLY A 220 1.61 -12.95 -3.07
CA GLY A 220 1.23 -11.55 -3.22
C GLY A 220 2.04 -10.89 -4.33
N THR A 221 1.64 -9.67 -4.69
CA THR A 221 2.29 -8.90 -5.74
C THR A 221 2.73 -7.54 -5.23
N VAL A 222 3.99 -7.20 -5.47
CA VAL A 222 4.52 -5.85 -5.27
C VAL A 222 4.98 -5.30 -6.62
N THR A 223 4.48 -4.11 -6.97
CA THR A 223 4.85 -3.41 -8.20
C THR A 223 5.44 -2.05 -7.85
N LEU A 224 6.63 -1.76 -8.35
CA LEU A 224 7.41 -0.57 -8.03
C LEU A 224 7.76 0.15 -9.33
N VAL A 225 7.19 1.31 -9.59
CA VAL A 225 7.42 2.07 -10.84
C VAL A 225 8.27 3.27 -10.48
N GLY A 226 9.53 3.35 -10.92
CA GLY A 226 10.42 4.48 -10.62
C GLY A 226 10.72 4.69 -9.13
N THR A 227 10.43 3.70 -8.28
CA THR A 227 10.60 3.82 -6.82
C THR A 227 12.05 3.58 -6.40
N SER A 228 12.56 4.38 -5.46
CA SER A 228 13.91 4.21 -4.91
C SER A 228 13.88 3.95 -3.40
N PHE A 229 14.58 2.91 -2.96
CA PHE A 229 14.77 2.56 -1.56
C PHE A 229 16.20 2.89 -1.12
N SER A 230 16.35 3.32 0.12
CA SER A 230 17.61 3.71 0.74
C SER A 230 17.73 3.16 2.16
N ASN A 231 18.95 2.97 2.64
CA ASN A 231 19.25 2.45 3.99
C ASN A 231 18.60 1.08 4.28
N VAL A 232 18.53 0.21 3.27
CA VAL A 232 17.85 -1.08 3.37
C VAL A 232 18.84 -2.16 3.82
N LYS A 233 18.57 -2.85 4.93
CA LYS A 233 19.44 -3.96 5.38
C LYS A 233 19.14 -5.25 4.62
N THR A 234 17.86 -5.54 4.41
CA THR A 234 17.37 -6.67 3.65
C THR A 234 16.44 -6.15 2.56
N GLY A 235 16.69 -6.47 1.30
CA GLY A 235 15.89 -5.94 0.20
C GLY A 235 14.50 -6.57 0.12
N ILE A 236 14.46 -7.83 -0.30
CA ILE A 236 13.22 -8.58 -0.52
C ILE A 236 13.29 -9.90 0.23
N VAL A 237 12.24 -10.22 0.99
CA VAL A 237 12.07 -11.48 1.68
C VAL A 237 10.82 -12.17 1.18
N PHE A 238 10.99 -13.35 0.62
CA PHE A 238 9.91 -14.26 0.28
C PHE A 238 9.75 -15.28 1.39
N MET A 239 8.55 -15.38 1.95
CA MET A 239 8.21 -16.34 2.99
C MET A 239 7.12 -17.30 2.53
N GLY A 240 7.27 -18.56 2.91
CA GLY A 240 6.21 -19.55 2.88
C GLY A 240 6.50 -20.77 2.03
N ASP A 241 5.61 -21.75 2.15
CA ASP A 241 5.79 -23.08 1.56
C ASP A 241 4.92 -23.28 0.31
N LYS A 242 3.99 -22.36 0.03
CA LYS A 242 3.04 -22.46 -1.10
C LYS A 242 2.68 -21.07 -1.63
N GLY A 243 2.34 -21.02 -2.92
CA GLY A 243 1.86 -19.82 -3.60
C GLY A 243 2.87 -19.22 -4.57
N THR A 244 2.45 -18.14 -5.23
CA THR A 244 3.30 -17.37 -6.15
C THR A 244 3.51 -15.97 -5.58
N ALA A 245 4.77 -15.61 -5.42
CA ALA A 245 5.18 -14.30 -4.94
C ALA A 245 5.88 -13.54 -6.06
N ASN A 246 5.48 -12.29 -6.29
CA ASN A 246 6.02 -11.48 -7.36
C ASN A 246 6.41 -10.09 -6.85
N VAL A 247 7.65 -9.68 -7.12
CA VAL A 247 8.12 -8.30 -6.92
C VAL A 247 8.66 -7.80 -8.26
N SER A 248 8.09 -6.74 -8.79
CA SER A 248 8.45 -6.22 -10.11
C SER A 248 8.75 -4.73 -10.07
N GLY A 249 9.83 -4.33 -10.73
CA GLY A 249 9.98 -2.96 -11.19
C GLY A 249 9.10 -2.77 -12.42
N GLY A 250 8.11 -1.88 -12.39
CA GLY A 250 7.29 -1.58 -13.56
C GLY A 250 8.07 -0.81 -14.63
N ALA A 251 7.38 -0.06 -15.48
CA ALA A 251 8.05 0.83 -16.44
C ALA A 251 8.99 1.81 -15.70
N GLY A 252 10.27 1.88 -16.11
CA GLY A 252 11.29 2.68 -15.41
C GLY A 252 12.07 1.92 -14.34
N GLY A 253 11.69 0.68 -14.01
CA GLY A 253 12.37 -0.15 -13.01
C GLY A 253 12.21 0.39 -11.58
N ALA A 254 12.89 -0.25 -10.63
CA ALA A 254 13.02 0.28 -9.27
C ALA A 254 14.37 -0.12 -8.67
N THR A 255 14.86 0.71 -7.74
CA THR A 255 16.21 0.56 -7.17
C THR A 255 16.16 0.38 -5.67
N ILE A 256 16.81 -0.67 -5.17
CA ILE A 256 17.06 -0.89 -3.74
C ILE A 256 18.53 -0.62 -3.44
N ASN A 257 18.80 0.43 -2.68
CA ASN A 257 20.14 0.73 -2.17
C ASN A 257 20.28 0.13 -0.77
N LEU A 258 21.08 -0.93 -0.68
CA LEU A 258 21.38 -1.59 0.57
C LEU A 258 22.29 -0.71 1.44
N ALA A 259 22.04 -0.74 2.75
CA ALA A 259 22.92 -0.12 3.73
C ALA A 259 24.30 -0.79 3.72
N SER A 260 25.35 -0.05 4.09
CA SER A 260 26.70 -0.59 4.25
C SER A 260 26.75 -1.65 5.36
N GLY A 261 27.48 -2.75 5.13
CA GLY A 261 27.67 -3.83 6.11
C GLY A 261 27.11 -5.17 5.62
N ASN A 262 26.73 -6.04 6.56
CA ASN A 262 26.16 -7.37 6.28
C ASN A 262 24.70 -7.29 5.79
N SER A 263 24.48 -6.67 4.64
CA SER A 263 23.16 -6.54 4.01
C SER A 263 22.88 -7.72 3.06
N THR A 264 21.61 -7.99 2.80
CA THR A 264 21.17 -9.05 1.90
C THR A 264 20.18 -8.49 0.88
N GLY A 265 20.37 -8.80 -0.40
CA GLY A 265 19.51 -8.28 -1.46
C GLY A 265 18.17 -9.00 -1.49
N VAL A 266 18.19 -10.32 -1.67
CA VAL A 266 16.99 -11.16 -1.75
C VAL A 266 17.15 -12.39 -0.88
N ILE A 267 16.12 -12.71 -0.11
CA ILE A 267 16.01 -13.88 0.74
C ILE A 267 14.79 -14.69 0.31
N MET A 268 14.97 -16.01 0.20
CA MET A 268 13.87 -16.97 0.13
C MET A 268 13.89 -17.85 1.38
N GLN A 269 12.81 -17.79 2.16
CA GLN A 269 12.58 -18.56 3.38
C GLN A 269 11.33 -19.43 3.22
N GLY A 270 11.48 -20.75 3.39
CA GLY A 270 10.39 -21.70 3.30
C GLY A 270 10.92 -23.13 3.21
N THR A 271 10.04 -24.10 3.44
CA THR A 271 10.33 -25.55 3.47
C THR A 271 10.06 -26.25 2.14
N GLY A 272 9.69 -25.50 1.10
CA GLY A 272 9.56 -25.95 -0.30
C GLY A 272 8.14 -25.83 -0.87
N GLY A 273 8.03 -25.56 -2.18
CA GLY A 273 6.76 -25.49 -2.94
C GLY A 273 6.26 -24.09 -3.34
N ALA A 274 6.90 -23.03 -2.83
CA ALA A 274 6.62 -21.65 -3.22
C ALA A 274 7.47 -21.23 -4.44
N ASN A 275 6.89 -20.42 -5.32
CA ASN A 275 7.62 -19.77 -6.43
C ASN A 275 7.74 -18.28 -6.16
N ALA A 276 8.96 -17.74 -6.31
CA ALA A 276 9.24 -16.32 -6.16
C ALA A 276 9.83 -15.76 -7.45
N THR A 277 9.32 -14.60 -7.88
CA THR A 277 9.84 -13.87 -9.04
C THR A 277 10.23 -12.46 -8.62
N VAL A 278 11.45 -12.07 -8.98
CA VAL A 278 11.92 -10.68 -8.93
C VAL A 278 12.31 -10.28 -10.33
N MET A 279 11.72 -9.21 -10.87
CA MET A 279 11.99 -8.77 -12.23
C MET A 279 12.14 -7.25 -12.33
N ASN A 280 13.00 -6.80 -13.25
CA ASN A 280 13.20 -5.40 -13.59
C ASN A 280 13.55 -4.50 -12.37
N MET A 281 14.35 -5.05 -11.46
CA MET A 281 14.86 -4.38 -10.27
C MET A 281 16.36 -4.19 -10.35
N THR A 282 16.88 -3.11 -9.79
CA THR A 282 18.31 -2.96 -9.46
C THR A 282 18.48 -3.04 -7.95
N ILE A 283 19.32 -3.96 -7.46
CA ILE A 283 19.65 -4.09 -6.04
C ILE A 283 21.15 -3.91 -5.92
N GLN A 284 21.58 -2.89 -5.18
CA GLN A 284 22.99 -2.47 -5.13
C GLN A 284 23.45 -2.10 -3.72
N GLY A 285 24.74 -2.22 -3.48
CA GLY A 285 25.39 -1.97 -2.19
C GLY A 285 26.64 -2.85 -2.01
N GLY A 286 27.42 -2.63 -0.95
CA GLY A 286 28.56 -3.49 -0.64
C GLY A 286 28.09 -4.87 -0.19
N GLY A 287 28.59 -5.95 -0.82
CA GLY A 287 28.32 -7.32 -0.37
C GLY A 287 26.92 -7.87 -0.67
N VAL A 288 26.28 -7.45 -1.77
CA VAL A 288 24.96 -7.97 -2.19
C VAL A 288 24.99 -9.51 -2.23
N ARG A 289 24.13 -10.13 -1.44
CA ARG A 289 23.88 -11.58 -1.46
C ARG A 289 22.45 -11.87 -1.89
N VAL A 290 22.31 -12.95 -2.65
CA VAL A 290 21.03 -13.63 -2.86
C VAL A 290 21.13 -14.94 -2.08
N TRP A 291 20.21 -15.15 -1.14
CA TRP A 291 20.27 -16.29 -0.23
C TRP A 291 18.96 -17.08 -0.23
N GLY A 292 19.06 -18.40 -0.30
CA GLY A 292 17.94 -19.32 -0.17
C GLY A 292 18.31 -20.48 0.74
N LEU A 293 17.47 -20.76 1.73
CA LEU A 293 17.53 -22.01 2.48
C LEU A 293 16.82 -23.11 1.68
N ARG A 294 17.43 -24.28 1.62
CA ARG A 294 16.78 -25.52 1.18
C ARG A 294 16.39 -26.33 2.41
#